data_AF-A0A430BKV0-F1
#
_entry.id   AF-A0A430BKV0-F1
#
_cell.length_a   1.000
_cell.length_b   1.000
_cell.length_c   1.000
_cell.angle_alpha   90.00
_cell.angle_beta   90.00
_cell.angle_gamma   90.00
#
_symmetry.space_group_name_H-M   'P 1'
#
loop_
_entity.id
_entity.type
_entity.pdbx_description
1 polymer ?
#
loop_
_entity_poly.entity_id
_entity_poly.type
_entity_poly.pdbx_seq_one_letter_code
_entity_poly.pdbx_strand_id
1 'polypeptide(L)'
;MTPYRWGDSIAKYRLAPIAPDQRALTGRTVEAADRPDAIREDVRVEMARLDVEWEFQVRLCRDLDKPPIEDPTVEWDEAISPFQRIAVLRVPAQGSWD
;
A
#
# COMPACT_ATOMS: atom_id res chain seq x y z
N MET A 1 7.47 -0.46 -8.22
CA MET A 1 6.39 -1.48 -8.18
C MET A 1 6.49 -2.33 -9.44
N THR A 2 6.59 -3.65 -9.31
CA THR A 2 6.71 -4.57 -10.45
C THR A 2 5.35 -4.80 -11.12
N PRO A 3 5.26 -4.74 -12.47
CA PRO A 3 4.04 -5.11 -13.18
C PRO A 3 3.83 -6.62 -13.22
N TYR A 4 2.56 -7.05 -13.25
CA TYR A 4 2.17 -8.45 -13.44
C TYR A 4 1.18 -8.58 -14.59
N ARG A 5 1.29 -9.67 -15.36
CA ARG A 5 0.36 -9.98 -16.45
C ARG A 5 -0.87 -10.72 -15.94
N TRP A 6 -2.04 -10.30 -16.40
CA TRP A 6 -3.36 -10.90 -16.18
C TRP A 6 -4.06 -11.08 -17.52
N GLY A 7 -3.92 -12.27 -18.11
CA GLY A 7 -4.42 -12.53 -19.46
C GLY A 7 -3.86 -11.52 -20.47
N ASP A 8 -4.73 -10.68 -21.02
CA ASP A 8 -4.39 -9.64 -21.99
C ASP A 8 -4.00 -8.29 -21.37
N SER A 9 -4.10 -8.15 -20.05
CA SER A 9 -3.78 -6.93 -19.31
C SER A 9 -2.47 -7.03 -18.53
N ILE A 10 -1.81 -5.90 -18.30
CA ILE A 10 -0.67 -5.78 -17.38
C ILE A 10 -1.05 -4.76 -16.31
N ALA A 11 -0.78 -5.06 -15.04
CA ALA A 11 -1.17 -4.20 -13.92
C ALA A 11 -0.08 -4.05 -12.86
N LYS A 12 -0.05 -2.88 -12.22
CA LYS A 12 0.63 -2.65 -10.93
C LYS A 12 -0.42 -2.50 -9.83
N TYR A 13 -0.09 -2.92 -8.60
CA TYR A 13 -1.00 -2.93 -7.45
C TYR A 13 -0.51 -2.01 -6.34
N ARG A 14 -1.43 -1.49 -5.53
CA ARG A 14 -1.12 -0.90 -4.23
C ARG A 14 -2.25 -1.11 -3.22
N LEU A 15 -1.90 -0.98 -1.94
CA LEU A 15 -2.84 -0.77 -0.84
C LEU A 15 -2.73 0.69 -0.40
N ALA A 16 -3.85 1.41 -0.37
CA ALA A 16 -3.92 2.80 0.08
C ALA A 16 -4.79 2.89 1.35
N PRO A 17 -4.29 3.44 2.47
CA PRO A 17 -5.04 3.49 3.73
C PRO A 17 -6.25 4.42 3.61
N ILE A 18 -7.40 3.98 4.11
CA ILE A 18 -8.66 4.76 4.07
C ILE A 18 -9.28 5.00 5.44
N ALA A 19 -8.95 4.20 6.47
CA ALA A 19 -9.49 4.41 7.81
C ALA A 19 -8.99 5.75 8.40
N PRO A 20 -9.86 6.60 8.99
CA PRO A 20 -9.46 7.92 9.51
C PRO A 20 -8.34 7.85 10.54
N ASP A 21 -8.46 6.98 11.54
CA ASP A 21 -7.48 6.85 12.62
C ASP A 21 -6.14 6.31 12.12
N GLN A 22 -6.18 5.39 11.15
CA GLN A 22 -4.99 4.91 10.44
C GLN A 22 -4.31 6.04 9.65
N ARG A 23 -5.08 6.84 8.91
CA ARG A 23 -4.53 7.97 8.13
C ARG A 23 -3.97 9.06 9.03
N ALA A 24 -4.52 9.26 10.22
CA ALA A 24 -4.01 10.19 11.22
C ALA A 24 -2.59 9.84 11.71
N LEU A 25 -2.13 8.60 11.50
CA LEU A 25 -0.75 8.20 11.78
C LEU A 25 0.26 8.71 10.73
N THR A 26 -0.20 9.19 9.57
CA THR A 26 0.67 9.65 8.48
C THR A 26 1.55 10.79 8.95
N GLY A 27 2.86 10.68 8.72
CA GLY A 27 3.84 11.70 9.11
C GLY A 27 4.27 11.65 10.58
N ARG A 28 3.73 10.73 11.39
CA ARG A 28 4.29 10.45 12.72
C ARG A 28 5.67 9.80 12.57
N THR A 29 6.65 10.33 13.31
CA THR A 29 7.99 9.73 13.42
C THR A 29 7.94 8.57 14.41
N VAL A 30 8.57 7.46 14.05
CA VAL A 30 8.85 6.34 14.95
C VAL A 30 10.21 6.59 15.61
N GLU A 31 10.23 6.74 16.92
CA GLU A 31 11.47 6.91 17.69
C GLU A 31 12.21 5.57 17.77
N ALA A 32 13.28 5.43 16.97
CA ALA A 32 14.02 4.17 16.82
C ALA A 32 15.34 4.12 17.61
N ALA A 33 15.76 5.22 18.23
CA ALA A 33 16.99 5.25 19.03
C ALA A 33 16.90 4.21 20.16
N ASP A 34 17.90 3.33 20.22
CA ASP A 34 18.01 2.24 21.20
C ASP A 34 16.81 1.28 21.25
N ARG A 35 15.95 1.28 20.22
CA ARG A 35 14.77 0.42 20.08
C ARG A 35 14.87 -0.41 18.79
N PRO A 36 15.56 -1.58 18.82
CA PRO A 36 15.79 -2.39 17.62
C PRO A 36 14.50 -2.87 16.95
N ASP A 37 13.41 -2.96 17.72
CA ASP A 37 12.09 -3.38 17.24
C ASP A 37 11.06 -2.24 17.19
N ALA A 38 11.49 -0.96 17.20
CA ALA A 38 10.59 0.20 17.31
C ALA A 38 9.39 0.18 16.36
N ILE A 39 9.61 -0.14 15.07
CA ILE A 39 8.54 -0.20 14.06
C ILE A 39 7.53 -1.29 14.42
N ARG A 40 8.00 -2.47 14.84
CA ARG A 40 7.15 -3.59 15.22
C ARG A 40 6.34 -3.26 16.47
N GLU A 41 6.99 -2.70 17.47
CA GLU A 41 6.36 -2.28 18.71
C GLU A 41 5.24 -1.27 18.46
N ASP A 42 5.52 -0.22 17.68
CA ASP A 42 4.55 0.83 17.36
C ASP A 42 3.40 0.26 16.51
N VAL A 43 3.69 -0.54 15.47
CA VAL A 43 2.65 -1.21 14.68
C VAL A 43 1.77 -2.10 15.57
N ARG A 44 2.35 -2.85 16.51
CA ARG A 44 1.58 -3.68 17.44
C ARG A 44 0.67 -2.85 18.34
N VAL A 45 1.18 -1.75 18.90
CA VAL A 45 0.38 -0.84 19.75
C VAL A 45 -0.80 -0.26 18.96
N GLU A 46 -0.59 0.17 17.72
CA GLU A 46 -1.64 0.74 16.89
C GLU A 46 -2.63 -0.32 16.40
N MET A 47 -2.16 -1.48 15.91
CA MET A 47 -3.04 -2.56 15.42
C MET A 47 -3.85 -3.22 16.54
N ALA A 48 -3.38 -3.17 17.80
CA ALA A 48 -4.14 -3.68 18.94
C ALA A 48 -5.39 -2.85 19.26
N ARG A 49 -5.49 -1.62 18.75
CA ARG A 49 -6.58 -0.68 19.05
C ARG A 49 -7.34 -0.16 17.82
N LEU A 50 -6.72 -0.19 16.64
CA LEU A 50 -7.30 0.36 15.42
C LEU A 50 -7.89 -0.74 14.54
N ASP A 51 -9.12 -0.54 14.10
CA ASP A 51 -9.63 -1.18 12.89
C ASP A 51 -9.03 -0.46 11.69
N VAL A 52 -8.26 -1.18 10.87
CA VAL A 52 -7.57 -0.60 9.72
C VAL A 52 -8.18 -1.08 8.41
N GLU A 53 -8.27 -0.17 7.44
CA GLU A 53 -8.84 -0.44 6.14
C GLU A 53 -7.95 0.14 5.03
N TRP A 54 -7.72 -0.64 3.98
CA TRP A 54 -7.05 -0.20 2.76
C TRP A 54 -7.92 -0.42 1.54
N GLU A 55 -7.86 0.51 0.60
CA GLU A 55 -8.28 0.23 -0.77
C GLU A 55 -7.21 -0.59 -1.48
N PHE A 56 -7.60 -1.75 -1.98
CA PHE A 56 -6.81 -2.49 -2.94
C PHE A 56 -7.05 -1.90 -4.32
N GLN A 57 -6.00 -1.32 -4.89
CA GLN A 57 -6.07 -0.55 -6.12
C GLN A 57 -5.17 -1.16 -7.19
N VAL A 58 -5.64 -1.10 -8.44
CA VAL A 58 -4.88 -1.48 -9.64
C VAL A 58 -4.68 -0.30 -10.54
N ARG A 59 -3.56 -0.26 -11.25
CA ARG A 59 -3.39 0.60 -12.42
C ARG A 59 -2.96 -0.26 -13.59
N LEU A 60 -3.63 -0.08 -14.73
CA LEU A 60 -3.42 -0.91 -15.93
C LEU A 60 -2.42 -0.25 -16.88
N CYS A 61 -1.58 -1.06 -17.52
CA CYS A 61 -0.79 -0.61 -18.66
C CYS A 61 -1.76 -0.37 -19.82
N ARG A 62 -1.99 0.91 -20.16
CA ARG A 62 -2.90 1.28 -21.25
C ARG A 62 -2.19 1.43 -22.60
N ASP A 63 -0.87 1.47 -22.57
CA ASP A 63 -0.02 1.76 -23.71
C ASP A 63 1.35 1.13 -23.42
N LEU A 64 1.78 0.16 -24.21
CA LEU A 64 3.03 -0.59 -24.00
C LEU A 64 4.27 0.22 -24.41
N ASP A 65 4.08 1.26 -25.22
CA ASP A 65 5.17 2.08 -25.75
C ASP A 65 5.49 3.27 -24.82
N LYS A 66 4.61 3.57 -23.85
CA LYS A 66 4.74 4.74 -22.98
C LYS A 66 5.54 4.47 -21.70
N PRO A 67 5.09 3.64 -20.75
CA PRO A 67 5.91 3.30 -19.62
C PRO A 67 6.68 1.99 -19.89
N PRO A 68 7.98 1.91 -19.57
CA PRO A 68 8.70 0.65 -19.61
C PRO A 68 8.08 -0.33 -18.60
N ILE A 69 7.64 -1.49 -19.07
CA ILE A 69 7.17 -2.58 -18.20
C ILE A 69 8.35 -3.32 -17.55
N GLU A 70 9.51 -3.35 -18.22
CA GLU A 70 10.72 -4.04 -17.76
C GLU A 70 11.52 -3.24 -16.72
N ASP A 71 11.17 -1.96 -16.51
CA ASP A 71 11.82 -1.12 -15.52
C ASP A 71 10.87 -0.84 -14.33
N PRO A 72 11.06 -1.50 -13.18
CA PRO A 72 10.22 -1.31 -12.00
C PRO A 72 10.53 0.00 -11.24
N THR A 73 11.60 0.71 -11.60
CA THR A 73 12.00 2.00 -11.00
C THR A 73 11.23 3.17 -11.59
N VAL A 74 10.66 3.01 -12.79
CA VAL A 74 9.89 4.05 -13.46
C VAL A 74 8.43 4.06 -12.98
N GLU A 75 8.01 5.23 -12.50
CA GLU A 75 6.62 5.49 -12.17
C GLU A 75 5.79 5.70 -13.44
N TRP A 76 4.57 5.16 -13.44
CA TRP A 76 3.64 5.34 -14.54
C TRP A 76 2.82 6.61 -14.32
N ASP A 77 2.64 7.39 -15.38
CA ASP A 77 1.79 8.59 -15.35
C ASP A 77 0.36 8.23 -14.90
N GLU A 78 -0.11 8.89 -13.84
CA GLU A 78 -1.45 8.67 -13.28
C GLU A 78 -2.58 9.21 -14.15
N ALA A 79 -2.33 10.22 -14.99
CA ALA A 79 -3.31 10.66 -15.99
C ALA A 79 -3.59 9.57 -17.04
N ILE A 80 -2.56 8.78 -17.38
CA ILE A 80 -2.65 7.69 -18.36
C ILE A 80 -3.12 6.40 -17.69
N SER A 81 -2.54 6.07 -16.54
CA SER A 81 -2.79 4.85 -15.78
C SER A 81 -3.27 5.18 -14.36
N PRO A 82 -4.52 5.63 -14.18
CA PRO A 82 -5.04 5.97 -12.87
C PRO A 82 -5.20 4.73 -11.99
N PHE A 83 -5.03 4.90 -10.68
CA PHE A 83 -5.38 3.87 -9.73
C PHE A 83 -6.89 3.72 -9.61
N GLN A 84 -7.36 2.48 -9.74
CA GLN A 84 -8.75 2.09 -9.64
C GLN A 84 -8.90 1.15 -8.45
N ARG A 85 -9.78 1.50 -7.52
CA ARG A 85 -10.16 0.61 -6.42
C ARG A 85 -10.91 -0.60 -6.95
N ILE A 86 -10.45 -1.79 -6.58
CA ILE A 86 -11.10 -3.07 -6.93
C ILE A 86 -11.57 -3.85 -5.70
N ALA A 87 -11.04 -3.56 -4.51
CA ALA A 87 -11.51 -4.14 -3.25
C ALA A 87 -11.17 -3.25 -2.06
N VAL A 88 -11.69 -3.62 -0.88
CA VAL A 88 -11.28 -3.06 0.40
C VAL A 88 -10.77 -4.21 1.27
N LEU A 89 -9.52 -4.10 1.72
CA LEU A 89 -8.94 -4.98 2.73
C LEU A 89 -9.27 -4.40 4.11
N ARG A 90 -9.97 -5.18 4.93
CA ARG A 90 -10.31 -4.82 6.31
C ARG A 90 -9.58 -5.73 7.27
N VAL A 91 -8.96 -5.15 8.27
CA VAL A 91 -8.29 -5.87 9.34
C VAL A 91 -8.76 -5.26 10.66
N PRO A 92 -9.60 -5.98 11.42
CA PRO A 92 -10.02 -5.53 12.74
C PRO A 92 -8.84 -5.42 13.70
N ALA A 93 -9.01 -4.63 14.75
CA ALA A 93 -8.06 -4.52 15.84
C ALA A 93 -7.69 -5.90 16.39
N GLN A 94 -6.39 -6.19 16.46
CA GLN A 94 -5.87 -7.48 16.91
C GLN A 94 -4.46 -7.36 17.49
N GLY A 95 -4.13 -8.28 18.40
CA GLY A 95 -2.75 -8.46 18.85
C GLY A 95 -1.87 -9.10 17.78
N SER A 96 -0.56 -8.87 17.87
CA SER A 96 0.46 -9.61 17.09
C SER A 96 1.17 -10.64 17.96
N TRP A 97 2.12 -11.37 17.38
CA TRP A 97 3.00 -12.27 18.13
C TRP A 97 3.89 -11.51 19.14
N ASP A 98 4.37 -12.23 20.16
CA ASP A 98 5.32 -11.78 21.19
C ASP A 98 6.79 -12.10 20.82
#